data_AF-A0A920BGM4-F1
#
_entry.id   AF-A0A920BGM4-F1
#
_cell.length_a   1.000
_cell.length_b   1.000
_cell.length_c   1.000
_cell.angle_alpha   90.00
_cell.angle_beta   90.00
_cell.angle_gamma   90.00
#
_symmetry.space_group_name_H-M   'P 1'
#
loop_
_entity.id
_entity.type
_entity.pdbx_description
1 polymer ?
#
loop_
_entity_poly.entity_id
_entity_poly.type
_entity_poly.pdbx_seq_one_letter_code
_entity_poly.pdbx_strand_id
1 'polypeptide(L)' 'MATLLVQRGTLKQGDIFVVGAENGRVRALLDDRGQTLKSAGPGQPVEILGLNGTPWLGTAVWLLKAKPAPVKSLNIVPG' A
#
# COMPACT_ATOMS: atom_id res chain seq x y z
N MET A 1 3.17 -11.03 -1.24
CA MET A 1 3.40 -9.61 -1.64
C MET A 1 2.22 -9.16 -2.46
N ALA A 2 2.02 -7.86 -2.64
CA ALA A 2 0.97 -7.33 -3.52
C ALA A 2 1.45 -6.05 -4.21
N THR A 3 1.09 -5.90 -5.48
CA THR A 3 1.31 -4.67 -6.25
C THR A 3 0.12 -3.73 -6.03
N LEU A 4 0.42 -2.50 -5.64
CA LEU A 4 -0.55 -1.46 -5.35
C LEU A 4 -0.36 -0.25 -6.26
N LEU A 5 -1.46 0.38 -6.65
CA LEU A 5 -1.46 1.70 -7.25
C LEU A 5 -1.93 2.75 -6.24
N VAL A 6 -1.07 3.74 -5.95
CA VAL A 6 -1.43 4.88 -5.10
C VAL A 6 -2.42 5.76 -5.84
N GLN A 7 -3.64 5.94 -5.31
CA GLN A 7 -4.63 6.81 -5.94
C GLN A 7 -4.66 8.21 -5.31
N ARG A 8 -4.45 8.30 -3.98
CA ARG A 8 -4.43 9.58 -3.26
C ARG A 8 -3.34 9.60 -2.18
N GLY A 9 -2.65 10.74 -2.06
CA GLY A 9 -1.62 10.98 -1.05
C GLY A 9 -0.30 10.28 -1.33
N THR A 10 0.44 9.92 -0.29
CA THR A 10 1.78 9.31 -0.40
C THR A 10 1.88 8.11 0.51
N LEU A 11 2.27 6.94 0.01
CA LEU A 11 2.53 5.75 0.81
C LEU A 11 3.97 5.78 1.33
N LYS A 12 4.20 5.42 2.60
CA LYS A 12 5.54 5.37 3.20
C LYS A 12 5.77 4.06 3.96
N GLN A 13 7.03 3.68 4.09
CA GLN A 13 7.43 2.62 5.00
C GLN A 13 6.95 2.96 6.43
N GLY A 14 6.40 1.96 7.13
CA GLY A 14 5.84 2.10 8.48
C GLY A 14 4.38 2.55 8.52
N ASP A 15 3.77 2.96 7.40
CA ASP A 15 2.33 3.23 7.36
C ASP A 15 1.55 1.94 7.69
N ILE A 16 0.47 2.07 8.46
CA ILE A 16 -0.49 0.99 8.74
C ILE A 16 -1.61 1.08 7.70
N PHE A 17 -2.08 -0.06 7.22
CA PHE A 17 -3.13 -0.13 6.21
C PHE A 17 -4.10 -1.27 6.46
N VAL A 18 -5.28 -1.16 5.84
CA VAL A 18 -6.38 -2.12 5.87
C VAL A 18 -6.78 -2.45 4.43
N VAL A 19 -6.99 -3.73 4.13
CA VAL A 19 -7.45 -4.24 2.84
C VAL A 19 -8.57 -5.23 3.07
N GLY A 20 -9.81 -4.83 2.80
CA GLY A 20 -10.97 -5.66 3.15
C GLY A 20 -10.96 -6.00 4.66
N ALA A 21 -10.88 -7.29 5.00
CA ALA A 21 -10.77 -7.77 6.38
C ALA A 21 -9.32 -7.86 6.89
N GLU A 22 -8.33 -7.72 6.02
CA GLU A 22 -6.91 -7.83 6.37
C GLU A 22 -6.33 -6.47 6.78
N ASN A 23 -5.30 -6.50 7.62
CA ASN A 23 -4.53 -5.31 7.99
C ASN A 23 -3.05 -5.63 8.05
N GLY A 24 -2.22 -4.59 8.00
CA GLY A 24 -0.79 -4.75 8.02
C GLY A 24 -0.03 -3.46 8.20
N ARG A 25 1.28 -3.58 8.20
CA ARG A 25 2.23 -2.47 8.24
C ARG A 25 3.15 -2.59 7.05
N VAL A 26 3.38 -1.49 6.34
CA VAL A 26 4.36 -1.46 5.25
C VAL A 26 5.76 -1.67 5.81
N ARG A 27 6.33 -2.86 5.58
CA ARG A 27 7.70 -3.21 5.96
C ARG A 27 8.71 -2.78 4.90
N ALA A 28 8.32 -2.83 3.63
CA ALA A 28 9.10 -2.31 2.51
C ALA A 28 8.16 -1.85 1.39
N LEU A 29 8.62 -0.87 0.63
CA LEU A 29 8.07 -0.44 -0.65
C LEU A 29 9.10 -0.77 -1.72
N LEU A 30 8.68 -1.44 -2.79
CA LEU A 30 9.54 -1.75 -3.93
C LEU A 30 8.97 -1.11 -5.19
N ASP A 31 9.84 -0.60 -6.07
CA ASP A 31 9.47 -0.22 -7.43
C ASP A 31 9.30 -1.46 -8.34
N ASP A 32 8.95 -1.23 -9.60
CA ASP A 32 8.81 -2.26 -10.65
C ASP A 32 10.12 -3.04 -10.94
N ARG A 33 11.25 -2.55 -10.43
CA ARG A 33 12.57 -3.15 -10.56
C ARG A 33 13.03 -3.84 -9.28
N GLY A 34 12.17 -3.90 -8.26
CA GLY A 34 12.48 -4.48 -6.96
C GLY A 34 13.39 -3.61 -6.08
N GLN A 35 13.61 -2.33 -6.42
CA GLN A 35 14.42 -1.42 -5.62
C GLN A 35 13.60 -0.81 -4.50
N THR A 36 14.21 -0.67 -3.33
CA THR A 36 13.54 -0.14 -2.14
C THR A 36 13.26 1.36 -2.27
N LEU A 37 12.00 1.74 -2.09
CA LEU A 37 11.54 3.12 -2.07
C LEU A 37 11.32 3.60 -0.63
N LYS A 38 11.62 4.89 -0.38
CA LYS A 38 11.26 5.56 0.89
C LYS A 38 9.79 5.98 0.92
N SER A 39 9.23 6.29 -0.24
CA SER A 39 7.83 6.72 -0.39
C SER A 39 7.35 6.58 -1.83
N ALA A 40 6.03 6.45 -2.01
CA ALA A 40 5.37 6.38 -3.31
C ALA A 40 4.23 7.40 -3.41
N GLY A 41 4.21 8.20 -4.47
CA GLY A 41 3.16 9.18 -4.77
C GLY A 41 2.04 8.62 -5.64
N PRO A 42 0.98 9.41 -5.92
CA PRO A 42 -0.14 8.98 -6.76
C PRO A 42 0.31 8.55 -8.15
N GLY A 43 -0.29 7.48 -8.67
CA GLY A 43 0.01 6.93 -10.00
C GLY A 43 1.28 6.07 -10.06
N GLN A 44 2.07 5.98 -8.98
CA GLN A 44 3.20 5.07 -8.93
C GLN A 44 2.73 3.66 -8.55
N PRO A 45 2.95 2.63 -9.39
CA PRO A 45 2.80 1.25 -8.99
C PRO A 45 3.93 0.88 -8.03
N VAL A 46 3.59 0.27 -6.90
CA VAL A 46 4.57 -0.16 -5.90
C VAL A 46 4.19 -1.49 -5.29
N GLU A 47 5.18 -2.33 -5.07
CA GLU A 47 5.00 -3.57 -4.34
C GLU A 47 5.18 -3.35 -2.84
N ILE A 48 4.29 -3.93 -2.04
CA ILE A 48 4.40 -3.87 -0.58
C ILE A 48 4.66 -5.22 0.06
N LEU A 49 5.54 -5.20 1.06
CA LEU A 49 5.75 -6.30 1.99
C LEU A 49 5.15 -5.95 3.36
N GLY A 50 4.48 -6.91 4.00
CA GLY A 50 3.87 -6.73 5.34
C GLY A 50 2.35 -6.86 5.43
N LEU A 51 1.74 -7.46 4.41
CA LEU A 51 0.40 -8.04 4.51
C LEU A 51 0.43 -9.28 5.41
N ASN A 52 -0.50 -9.36 6.36
CA ASN A 52 -0.85 -10.63 6.99
C ASN A 52 -1.95 -11.24 6.11
N GLY A 53 -1.66 -12.35 5.42
CA GLY A 53 -2.60 -12.98 4.49
C GLY A 53 -2.49 -12.49 3.03
N THR A 54 -3.27 -13.11 2.15
CA THR A 54 -3.33 -12.79 0.72
C THR A 54 -4.62 -12.02 0.44
N PRO A 55 -4.55 -10.71 0.14
CA PRO A 55 -5.73 -9.91 -0.13
C PRO A 55 -6.37 -10.29 -1.48
N TRP A 56 -7.68 -10.09 -1.58
CA TRP A 56 -8.43 -10.32 -2.81
C TRP A 56 -8.14 -9.24 -3.87
N LEU A 57 -7.91 -9.66 -5.12
CA LEU A 57 -7.61 -8.76 -6.25
C LEU A 57 -8.75 -7.76 -6.50
N GLY A 58 -8.41 -6.51 -6.84
CA GLY A 58 -9.41 -5.46 -7.08
C GLY A 58 -10.06 -4.89 -5.81
N THR A 59 -9.64 -5.32 -4.62
CA THR A 59 -10.07 -4.72 -3.36
C THR A 59 -9.35 -3.39 -3.12
N ALA A 60 -10.09 -2.38 -2.66
CA ALA A 60 -9.52 -1.12 -2.23
C ALA A 60 -8.73 -1.28 -0.92
N VAL A 61 -7.54 -0.69 -0.89
CA VAL A 61 -6.64 -0.61 0.26
C VAL A 61 -6.74 0.79 0.85
N TRP A 62 -6.87 0.87 2.17
CA TRP A 62 -6.98 2.13 2.91
C TRP A 62 -5.79 2.27 3.87
N LEU A 63 -5.09 3.41 3.85
CA LEU A 63 -4.05 3.70 4.84
C LEU A 63 -4.65 4.37 6.07
N LEU A 64 -4.34 3.81 7.24
CA LEU A 64 -4.66 4.40 8.53
C LEU A 64 -3.44 5.14 9.07
N LYS A 65 -3.57 6.46 9.28
CA LYS A 65 -2.57 7.25 10.03
C LYS A 65 -3.08 7.49 11.45
N ALA A 66 -2.22 7.28 12.45
CA ALA A 66 -2.52 7.50 13.88
C ALA A 66 -2.71 8.97 14.29
N LYS A 67 -2.87 9.91 13.34
CA LYS A 67 -3.23 11.32 13.55
C LYS A 67 -4.24 11.70 12.47
N PRO A 68 -5.24 12.58 12.73
CA PRO A 68 -6.30 12.86 11.75
C PRO A 68 -5.66 13.46 10.50
N ALA A 69 -5.57 12.63 9.47
CA ALA A 69 -5.10 12.95 8.14
C ALA A 69 -6.05 12.25 7.17
N PRO A 70 -6.32 12.82 5.98
CA PRO A 70 -7.26 12.23 5.05
C PRO A 70 -6.85 10.78 4.75
N VAL A 71 -7.82 9.87 4.86
CA VAL A 71 -7.66 8.46 4.53
C VAL A 71 -7.18 8.38 3.09
N LYS A 72 -6.02 7.76 2.87
CA LYS A 72 -5.46 7.58 1.52
C LYS A 72 -6.01 6.28 0.96
N SER A 73 -6.47 6.33 -0.29
CA SER A 73 -6.95 5.16 -1.02
C SER A 73 -5.88 4.64 -1.98
N LEU A 74 -5.85 3.31 -2.10
CA LEU A 74 -4.94 2.50 -2.91
C LEU A 74 -5.79 1.38 -3.54
N ASN A 75 -5.40 0.84 -4.68
CA ASN A 75 -6.02 -0.36 -5.25
C ASN A 75 -4.97 -1.43 -5.52
N ILE A 76 -5.34 -2.71 -5.34
CA ILE A 76 -4.51 -3.84 -5.76
C ILE A 76 -4.62 -4.00 -7.28
N VAL A 77 -3.47 -4.06 -7.94
CA VAL A 77 -3.37 -4.34 -9.37
C VAL A 77 -2.80 -5.74 -9.60
N PRO A 78 -3.17 -6.43 -10.69
CA PRO A 78 -2.47 -7.63 -11.12
C PRO A 78 -0.98 -7.31 -11.33
N GLY A 79 -0.11 -8.24 -10.92
CA GLY A 79 1.32 -8.19 -11.23
C GLY A 79 1.60 -8.49 -12.69
#